data_AF-A0AAU9WC58-F1
#
_entry.id   AF-A0AAU9WC58-F1
#
_cell.length_a   1.000
_cell.length_b   1.000
_cell.length_c   1.000
_cell.angle_alpha   90.00
_cell.angle_beta   90.00
_cell.angle_gamma   90.00
#
_symmetry.space_group_name_H-M   'P 1'
#
loop_
_entity.id
_entity.type
_entity.pdbx_description
1 polymer ?
#
loop_
_entity_poly.entity_id
_entity_poly.type
_entity_poly.pdbx_seq_one_letter_code
_entity_poly.pdbx_strand_id
1 'polypeptide(L)'
;MLTALGHIQLLRFVGPAVVVLVLHRITLITWLAWRLASLPLSRRVFERGDEIMYDSYQSLICFFFETLTGAEVILYGDQIPWNKQENVIVICNHQSSVDWIITDFLAVRQGSLGRLRYILKNGLKYFPLYGFYFAQHSCIYVKRSGAKDQDYIARKLTEMKARNLPMWLVIFPEGTRYNVNNKAVIEKSQAFATEQGLPVLTQVLTPRTKATEASFEVLSSDYLDAVYDFTITYSMANENHFPRRPAPTMSDFLISKGQQVHVYCRRHEARDLPKDSEGRKSWIHQTFAEKDR
;
A
#
# COMPACT_ATOMS: atom_id res chain seq x y z
N MET A 1 33.19 5.86 -23.97
CA MET A 1 32.81 5.83 -22.54
C MET A 1 31.32 6.09 -22.30
N LEU A 2 30.68 7.08 -22.97
CA LEU A 2 29.23 7.34 -22.84
C LEU A 2 28.32 6.16 -23.23
N THR A 3 28.71 5.37 -24.23
CA THR A 3 27.96 4.18 -24.67
C THR A 3 28.03 3.02 -23.68
N ALA A 4 29.22 2.74 -23.12
CA ALA A 4 29.41 1.67 -22.13
C ALA A 4 28.67 1.98 -20.81
N LEU A 5 28.70 3.24 -20.34
CA LEU A 5 27.91 3.66 -19.18
C LEU A 5 26.40 3.54 -19.44
N GLY A 6 25.94 3.91 -20.63
CA GLY A 6 24.55 3.75 -21.05
C GLY A 6 24.11 2.29 -21.09
N HIS A 7 24.95 1.38 -21.59
CA HIS A 7 24.66 -0.06 -21.58
C HIS A 7 24.65 -0.65 -20.16
N ILE A 8 25.57 -0.22 -19.29
CA ILE A 8 25.59 -0.64 -17.88
C ILE A 8 24.33 -0.13 -17.17
N GLN A 9 23.93 1.12 -17.39
CA GLN A 9 22.68 1.65 -16.85
C GLN A 9 21.46 0.88 -17.37
N LEU A 10 21.40 0.57 -18.66
CA LEU A 10 20.31 -0.24 -19.25
C LEU A 10 20.23 -1.64 -18.63
N LEU A 11 21.37 -2.31 -18.43
CA LEU A 11 21.42 -3.65 -17.81
C LEU A 11 20.90 -3.65 -16.36
N ARG A 12 21.06 -2.53 -15.61
CA ARG A 12 20.48 -2.38 -14.27
C ARG A 12 18.95 -2.39 -14.26
N PHE A 13 18.31 -2.06 -15.39
CA PHE A 13 16.85 -2.13 -15.52
C PHE A 13 16.40 -3.45 -16.13
N VAL A 14 17.02 -3.83 -17.25
CA VAL A 14 16.59 -4.98 -18.05
C VAL A 14 16.79 -6.27 -17.27
N GLY A 15 17.91 -6.45 -16.58
CA GLY A 15 18.18 -7.65 -15.80
C GLY A 15 17.11 -7.90 -14.72
N PRO A 16 16.93 -6.98 -13.76
CA PRO A 16 15.92 -7.11 -12.72
C PRO A 16 14.49 -7.20 -13.28
N ALA A 17 14.14 -6.39 -14.29
CA ALA A 17 12.82 -6.46 -14.90
C ALA A 17 12.56 -7.83 -15.56
N VAL A 18 13.54 -8.39 -16.28
CA VAL A 18 13.45 -9.73 -16.86
C VAL A 18 13.32 -10.79 -15.75
N VAL A 19 14.12 -10.68 -14.70
CA VAL A 19 14.07 -11.60 -13.55
C VAL A 19 12.69 -11.55 -12.90
N VAL A 20 12.17 -10.37 -12.58
CA VAL A 20 10.82 -10.19 -12.02
C VAL A 20 9.74 -10.77 -12.95
N LEU A 21 9.81 -10.53 -14.27
CA LEU A 21 8.84 -11.07 -15.22
C LEU A 21 8.92 -12.60 -15.37
N VAL A 22 10.11 -13.19 -15.29
CA VAL A 22 10.30 -14.65 -15.28
C VAL A 22 9.75 -15.24 -13.99
N LEU A 23 10.13 -14.67 -12.85
CA LEU A 23 9.68 -15.11 -11.53
C LEU A 23 8.17 -15.02 -11.41
N HIS A 24 7.56 -13.93 -11.86
CA HIS A 24 6.11 -13.78 -11.81
C HIS A 24 5.38 -14.88 -12.58
N ARG A 25 5.92 -15.31 -13.74
CA ARG A 25 5.39 -16.45 -14.49
C ARG A 25 5.52 -17.75 -13.71
N ILE A 26 6.67 -17.98 -13.08
CA ILE A 26 6.91 -19.15 -12.22
C ILE A 26 5.95 -19.14 -11.03
N THR A 27 5.79 -18.01 -10.35
CA THR A 27 4.84 -17.81 -9.23
C THR A 27 3.41 -18.10 -9.68
N LEU A 28 3.00 -17.65 -10.86
CA LEU A 28 1.66 -17.94 -11.38
C LEU A 28 1.45 -19.42 -11.71
N ILE A 29 2.43 -20.08 -12.32
CA ILE A 29 2.34 -21.50 -12.65
C ILE A 29 2.31 -22.34 -11.37
N THR A 30 3.18 -22.03 -10.41
CA THR A 30 3.23 -22.70 -9.10
C THR A 30 1.94 -22.46 -8.31
N TRP A 31 1.42 -21.23 -8.33
CA TRP A 31 0.12 -20.92 -7.74
C TRP A 31 -1.02 -21.70 -8.40
N LEU A 32 -1.04 -21.81 -9.73
CA LEU A 32 -2.07 -22.57 -10.44
C LEU A 32 -1.97 -24.07 -10.10
N ALA A 33 -0.77 -24.62 -10.05
CA ALA A 33 -0.54 -26.00 -9.63
C ALA A 33 -1.03 -26.23 -8.19
N TRP A 34 -0.71 -25.30 -7.28
CA TRP A 34 -1.21 -25.34 -5.90
C TRP A 34 -2.73 -25.24 -5.84
N ARG A 35 -3.34 -24.35 -6.64
CA ARG A 35 -4.79 -24.19 -6.72
C ARG A 35 -5.47 -25.48 -7.13
N LEU A 36 -4.92 -26.21 -8.10
CA LEU A 36 -5.44 -27.50 -8.56
C LEU A 36 -5.20 -28.60 -7.51
N ALA A 37 -4.00 -28.67 -6.94
CA ALA A 37 -3.63 -29.67 -5.93
C ALA A 37 -4.43 -29.52 -4.61
N SER A 38 -4.85 -28.30 -4.28
CA SER A 38 -5.62 -27.99 -3.07
C SER A 38 -7.14 -28.06 -3.25
N LEU A 39 -7.67 -28.36 -4.46
CA LEU A 39 -9.11 -28.55 -4.69
C LEU A 39 -9.78 -29.54 -3.72
N PRO A 40 -9.20 -30.71 -3.38
CA PRO A 40 -9.81 -31.63 -2.43
C PRO A 40 -9.61 -31.21 -0.96
N LEU A 41 -8.82 -30.16 -0.70
CA LEU A 41 -8.47 -29.72 0.65
C LEU A 41 -9.39 -28.59 1.12
N SER A 42 -9.36 -28.30 2.42
CA SER A 42 -10.09 -27.16 2.94
C SER A 42 -9.57 -25.85 2.33
N ARG A 43 -10.46 -24.87 2.18
CA ARG A 43 -10.12 -23.55 1.65
C ARG A 43 -8.99 -22.86 2.43
N ARG A 44 -8.89 -23.11 3.75
CA ARG A 44 -7.81 -22.59 4.60
C ARG A 44 -6.44 -23.10 4.19
N VAL A 45 -6.35 -24.35 3.72
CA VAL A 45 -5.08 -24.91 3.23
C VAL A 45 -4.66 -24.20 1.95
N PHE A 46 -5.60 -23.98 1.01
CA PHE A 46 -5.33 -23.18 -0.18
C PHE A 46 -4.84 -21.78 0.20
N GLU A 47 -5.57 -21.09 1.08
CA GLU A 47 -5.26 -19.72 1.53
C GLU A 47 -3.88 -19.64 2.19
N ARG A 48 -3.52 -20.62 3.03
CA ARG A 48 -2.20 -20.65 3.65
C ARG A 48 -1.07 -20.82 2.63
N GLY A 49 -1.25 -21.68 1.63
CA GLY A 49 -0.27 -21.81 0.57
C GLY A 49 -0.18 -20.56 -0.32
N ASP A 50 -1.32 -19.89 -0.57
CA ASP A 50 -1.36 -18.60 -1.28
C ASP A 50 -0.61 -17.50 -0.53
N GLU A 51 -0.78 -17.41 0.80
CA GLU A 51 0.01 -16.50 1.65
C GLU A 51 1.51 -16.77 1.54
N ILE A 52 1.94 -18.04 1.63
CA ILE A 52 3.37 -18.41 1.55
C ILE A 52 3.96 -18.06 0.18
N MET A 53 3.23 -18.31 -0.90
CA MET A 53 3.68 -17.97 -2.26
C MET A 53 3.75 -16.47 -2.46
N TYR A 54 2.76 -15.72 -1.99
CA TYR A 54 2.77 -14.25 -2.05
C TYR A 54 3.92 -13.66 -1.24
N ASP A 55 4.11 -14.15 -0.01
CA ASP A 55 5.19 -13.77 0.89
C ASP A 55 6.56 -14.01 0.26
N SER A 56 6.77 -15.20 -0.32
CA SER A 56 8.03 -15.54 -1.00
C SER A 56 8.28 -14.64 -2.21
N TYR A 57 7.25 -14.42 -3.03
CA TYR A 57 7.36 -13.59 -4.23
C TYR A 57 7.63 -12.13 -3.88
N GLN A 58 6.87 -11.54 -2.97
CA GLN A 58 7.05 -10.14 -2.57
C GLN A 58 8.33 -9.92 -1.77
N SER A 59 8.79 -10.90 -0.99
CA SER A 59 10.10 -10.81 -0.32
C SER A 59 11.23 -10.67 -1.33
N LEU A 60 11.12 -11.36 -2.46
CA LEU A 60 12.08 -11.25 -3.56
C LEU A 60 12.00 -9.89 -4.26
N ILE A 61 10.79 -9.35 -4.44
CA ILE A 61 10.60 -7.97 -4.93
C ILE A 61 11.28 -6.98 -3.97
N CYS A 62 10.99 -7.08 -2.66
CA CYS A 62 11.60 -6.24 -1.63
C CYS A 62 13.13 -6.34 -1.66
N PHE A 63 13.67 -7.55 -1.72
CA PHE A 63 15.12 -7.78 -1.81
C PHE A 63 15.75 -7.12 -3.05
N PHE A 64 15.13 -7.27 -4.23
CA PHE A 64 15.62 -6.60 -5.43
C PHE A 64 15.57 -5.08 -5.29
N PHE A 65 14.47 -4.55 -4.76
CA PHE A 65 14.35 -3.11 -4.53
C PHE A 65 15.44 -2.60 -3.59
N GLU A 66 15.58 -3.19 -2.42
CA GLU A 66 16.59 -2.80 -1.43
C GLU A 66 18.02 -2.91 -2.00
N THR A 67 18.33 -4.05 -2.64
CA THR A 67 19.69 -4.33 -3.15
C THR A 67 20.08 -3.44 -4.34
N LEU A 68 19.14 -3.18 -5.27
CA LEU A 68 19.45 -2.44 -6.50
C LEU A 68 19.51 -0.94 -6.27
N THR A 69 18.57 -0.43 -5.47
CA THR A 69 18.44 1.01 -5.21
C THR A 69 19.36 1.47 -4.08
N GLY A 70 19.68 0.58 -3.13
CA GLY A 70 20.34 0.96 -1.89
C GLY A 70 19.50 1.96 -1.09
N ALA A 71 18.17 1.92 -1.25
CA ALA A 71 17.26 2.80 -0.55
C ALA A 71 17.27 2.48 0.95
N GLU A 72 17.35 3.52 1.76
CA GLU A 72 17.32 3.40 3.22
C GLU A 72 15.92 3.76 3.72
N VAL A 73 15.27 2.84 4.43
CA VAL A 73 13.96 3.09 5.05
C VAL A 73 14.17 3.44 6.51
N ILE A 74 13.93 4.70 6.86
CA ILE A 74 14.10 5.24 8.20
C ILE A 74 12.73 5.40 8.85
N LEU A 75 12.48 4.67 9.93
CA LEU A 75 11.21 4.65 10.64
C LEU A 75 11.27 5.55 11.89
N TYR A 76 10.23 6.35 12.09
CA TYR A 76 10.03 7.25 13.22
C TYR A 76 8.66 7.02 13.88
N GLY A 77 8.45 7.60 15.05
CA GLY A 77 7.16 7.59 15.75
C GLY A 77 6.98 6.38 16.66
N ASP A 78 5.78 5.83 16.68
CA ASP A 78 5.40 4.75 17.58
C ASP A 78 6.14 3.44 17.24
N GLN A 79 6.40 2.64 18.27
CA GLN A 79 6.95 1.29 18.08
C GLN A 79 5.87 0.34 17.58
N ILE A 80 6.14 -0.31 16.45
CA ILE A 80 5.32 -1.40 15.94
C ILE A 80 5.73 -2.70 16.66
N PRO A 81 4.79 -3.52 17.15
CA PRO A 81 5.11 -4.79 17.79
C PRO A 81 5.57 -5.82 16.76
N TRP A 82 6.83 -5.76 16.33
CA TRP A 82 7.40 -6.62 15.29
C TRP A 82 7.37 -8.12 15.63
N ASN A 83 7.37 -8.45 16.92
CA ASN A 83 7.29 -9.81 17.44
C ASN A 83 5.86 -10.39 17.46
N LYS A 84 4.85 -9.59 17.12
CA LYS A 84 3.45 -9.99 17.11
C LYS A 84 2.84 -9.62 15.76
N GLN A 85 2.33 -10.62 15.05
CA GLN A 85 1.52 -10.35 13.87
C GLN A 85 0.16 -9.81 14.30
N GLU A 86 -0.25 -8.69 13.68
CA GLU A 86 -1.50 -8.00 13.96
C GLU A 86 -2.39 -7.99 12.70
N ASN A 87 -3.70 -8.04 12.90
CA ASN A 87 -4.68 -7.70 11.88
C ASN A 87 -4.86 -6.18 11.90
N VAL A 88 -4.46 -5.52 10.82
CA VAL A 88 -4.45 -4.05 10.77
C VAL A 88 -5.04 -3.51 9.49
N ILE A 89 -5.58 -2.31 9.60
CA ILE A 89 -5.74 -1.42 8.45
C ILE A 89 -4.52 -0.50 8.42
N VAL A 90 -3.85 -0.44 7.29
CA VAL A 90 -2.77 0.51 7.03
C VAL A 90 -3.34 1.67 6.25
N ILE A 91 -3.24 2.89 6.79
CA ILE A 91 -3.55 4.12 6.08
C ILE A 91 -2.26 4.89 5.83
N CYS A 92 -2.09 5.39 4.61
CA CYS A 92 -0.89 6.13 4.24
C CYS A 92 -1.21 7.28 3.29
N ASN A 93 -0.42 8.35 3.37
CA ASN A 93 -0.38 9.34 2.29
C ASN A 93 0.16 8.69 1.00
N HIS A 94 -0.20 9.24 -0.16
CA HIS A 94 0.15 8.69 -1.45
C HIS A 94 0.81 9.76 -2.32
N GLN A 95 2.07 9.59 -2.66
CA GLN A 95 2.83 10.54 -3.48
C GLN A 95 3.74 9.88 -4.50
N SER A 96 4.15 8.62 -4.31
CA SER A 96 4.99 7.89 -5.23
C SER A 96 4.32 6.64 -5.80
N SER A 97 4.78 6.19 -6.97
CA SER A 97 4.51 4.82 -7.45
C SER A 97 5.18 3.73 -6.61
N VAL A 98 6.08 4.09 -5.68
CA VAL A 98 6.78 3.13 -4.82
C VAL A 98 6.17 3.00 -3.42
N ASP A 99 5.16 3.82 -3.07
CA ASP A 99 4.58 3.82 -1.71
C ASP A 99 4.11 2.43 -1.26
N TRP A 100 3.63 1.59 -2.18
CA TRP A 100 3.22 0.21 -1.89
C TRP A 100 4.40 -0.70 -1.50
N ILE A 101 5.60 -0.47 -2.05
CA ILE A 101 6.80 -1.22 -1.66
C ILE A 101 7.21 -0.85 -0.24
N ILE A 102 7.01 0.40 0.15
CA ILE A 102 7.28 0.84 1.52
C ILE A 102 6.35 0.15 2.50
N THR A 103 5.07 -0.01 2.17
CA THR A 103 4.15 -0.81 2.99
C THR A 103 4.56 -2.28 3.03
N ASP A 104 5.08 -2.85 1.93
CA ASP A 104 5.63 -4.21 1.89
C ASP A 104 6.86 -4.34 2.82
N PHE A 105 7.80 -3.40 2.79
CA PHE A 105 8.97 -3.40 3.68
C PHE A 105 8.60 -3.37 5.17
N LEU A 106 7.52 -2.69 5.52
CA LEU A 106 7.02 -2.66 6.90
C LEU A 106 6.31 -3.98 7.25
N ALA A 107 5.56 -4.56 6.32
CA ALA A 107 4.91 -5.85 6.50
C ALA A 107 5.91 -7.01 6.65
N VAL A 108 7.04 -6.99 5.92
CA VAL A 108 8.15 -7.95 6.08
C VAL A 108 8.63 -7.98 7.53
N ARG A 109 8.82 -6.80 8.14
CA ARG A 109 9.33 -6.69 9.53
C ARG A 109 8.39 -7.29 10.58
N GLN A 110 7.09 -7.36 10.29
CA GLN A 110 6.11 -8.04 11.16
C GLN A 110 5.87 -9.52 10.75
N GLY A 111 6.49 -9.99 9.67
CA GLY A 111 6.19 -11.30 9.10
C GLY A 111 4.76 -11.41 8.54
N SER A 112 4.22 -10.30 8.02
CA SER A 112 2.83 -10.17 7.55
C SER A 112 2.73 -9.94 6.04
N LEU A 113 3.81 -10.12 5.27
CA LEU A 113 3.83 -9.79 3.85
C LEU A 113 2.82 -10.64 3.05
N GLY A 114 2.72 -11.95 3.30
CA GLY A 114 1.67 -12.83 2.74
C GLY A 114 0.22 -12.43 3.06
N ARG A 115 0.01 -11.53 4.03
CA ARG A 115 -1.30 -11.10 4.55
C ARG A 115 -1.74 -9.76 3.99
N LEU A 116 -0.92 -9.14 3.14
CA LEU A 116 -1.23 -7.86 2.54
C LEU A 116 -2.42 -7.96 1.60
N ARG A 117 -3.36 -7.04 1.76
CA ARG A 117 -4.51 -6.84 0.88
C ARG A 117 -4.54 -5.37 0.52
N TYR A 118 -4.81 -5.07 -0.74
CA TYR A 118 -4.83 -3.69 -1.22
C TYR A 118 -6.23 -3.30 -1.72
N ILE A 119 -6.65 -2.08 -1.43
CA ILE A 119 -7.75 -1.44 -2.17
C ILE A 119 -7.15 -0.74 -3.40
N LEU A 120 -7.39 -1.33 -4.57
CA LEU A 120 -6.73 -0.99 -5.83
C LEU A 120 -7.67 -0.26 -6.80
N LYS A 121 -7.11 0.64 -7.62
CA LYS A 121 -7.85 1.21 -8.76
C LYS A 121 -8.24 0.09 -9.73
N ASN A 122 -9.51 0.04 -10.15
CA ASN A 122 -10.02 -1.02 -11.05
C ASN A 122 -9.25 -1.16 -12.37
N GLY A 123 -8.58 -0.12 -12.86
CA GLY A 123 -7.71 -0.24 -14.05
C GLY A 123 -6.50 -1.17 -13.85
N LEU A 124 -6.03 -1.36 -12.61
CA LEU A 124 -4.87 -2.22 -12.31
C LEU A 124 -5.15 -3.71 -12.54
N LYS A 125 -6.42 -4.13 -12.65
CA LYS A 125 -6.76 -5.52 -12.97
C LYS A 125 -6.31 -5.95 -14.37
N TYR A 126 -6.07 -4.98 -15.26
CA TYR A 126 -5.61 -5.22 -16.62
C TYR A 126 -4.09 -5.27 -16.73
N PHE A 127 -3.36 -5.02 -15.62
CA PHE A 127 -1.92 -5.20 -15.62
C PHE A 127 -1.62 -6.69 -15.85
N PRO A 128 -0.95 -7.06 -16.96
CA PRO A 128 -0.78 -8.46 -17.32
C PRO A 128 -0.18 -9.25 -16.17
N LEU A 129 -0.73 -10.44 -15.95
CA LEU A 129 -0.30 -11.38 -14.92
C LEU A 129 -0.59 -10.95 -13.46
N TYR A 130 -0.30 -9.71 -13.05
CA TYR A 130 -0.53 -9.28 -11.66
C TYR A 130 -1.99 -8.98 -11.36
N GLY A 131 -2.70 -8.35 -12.30
CA GLY A 131 -4.08 -7.93 -12.09
C GLY A 131 -5.01 -9.11 -11.79
N PHE A 132 -4.77 -10.24 -12.47
CA PHE A 132 -5.47 -11.50 -12.16
C PHE A 132 -5.05 -12.04 -10.79
N TYR A 133 -3.76 -12.13 -10.52
CA TYR A 133 -3.25 -12.71 -9.27
C TYR A 133 -3.70 -11.96 -8.02
N PHE A 134 -3.60 -10.63 -8.03
CA PHE A 134 -4.05 -9.80 -6.90
C PHE A 134 -5.54 -9.97 -6.60
N ALA A 135 -6.39 -10.20 -7.61
CA ALA A 135 -7.79 -10.55 -7.37
C ALA A 135 -7.93 -11.89 -6.63
N GLN A 136 -7.09 -12.88 -6.95
CA GLN A 136 -7.07 -14.18 -6.28
C GLN A 136 -6.51 -14.07 -4.85
N HIS A 137 -5.49 -13.24 -4.67
CA HIS A 137 -4.91 -12.88 -3.37
C HIS A 137 -5.80 -11.91 -2.57
N SER A 138 -7.11 -11.84 -2.89
CA SER A 138 -8.11 -11.09 -2.14
C SER A 138 -7.89 -9.57 -2.08
N CYS A 139 -7.11 -8.96 -2.99
CA CYS A 139 -7.12 -7.51 -3.17
C CYS A 139 -8.45 -7.04 -3.77
N ILE A 140 -8.86 -5.82 -3.42
CA ILE A 140 -10.19 -5.28 -3.73
C ILE A 140 -10.07 -4.18 -4.79
N TYR A 141 -10.61 -4.41 -5.99
CA TYR A 141 -10.64 -3.42 -7.06
C TYR A 141 -11.85 -2.50 -6.98
N VAL A 142 -11.62 -1.18 -7.02
CA VAL A 142 -12.68 -0.16 -6.92
C VAL A 142 -12.71 0.78 -8.13
N LYS A 143 -13.91 1.19 -8.55
CA LYS A 143 -14.11 2.08 -9.71
C LYS A 143 -14.14 3.56 -9.36
N ARG A 144 -14.13 3.91 -8.07
CA ARG A 144 -14.40 5.24 -7.50
C ARG A 144 -15.82 5.72 -7.81
N SER A 145 -16.75 4.77 -7.87
CA SER A 145 -18.17 4.91 -8.24
C SER A 145 -19.10 5.21 -7.05
N GLY A 146 -18.55 5.60 -5.90
CA GLY A 146 -19.35 5.96 -4.73
C GLY A 146 -19.91 4.76 -3.97
N ALA A 147 -21.22 4.74 -3.73
CA ALA A 147 -21.88 3.75 -2.86
C ALA A 147 -21.66 2.30 -3.31
N LYS A 148 -21.70 2.04 -4.63
CA LYS A 148 -21.47 0.69 -5.18
C LYS A 148 -20.10 0.10 -4.80
N ASP A 149 -19.07 0.94 -4.69
CA ASP A 149 -17.76 0.46 -4.25
C ASP A 149 -17.74 0.17 -2.74
N GLN A 150 -18.49 0.93 -1.93
CA GLN A 150 -18.58 0.70 -0.48
C GLN A 150 -19.22 -0.65 -0.19
N ASP A 151 -20.37 -0.94 -0.81
CA ASP A 151 -21.05 -2.23 -0.67
C ASP A 151 -20.16 -3.40 -1.14
N TYR A 152 -19.41 -3.18 -2.22
CA TYR A 152 -18.48 -4.17 -2.75
C TYR A 152 -17.30 -4.43 -1.81
N ILE A 153 -16.68 -3.37 -1.26
CA ILE A 153 -15.62 -3.48 -0.24
C ILE A 153 -16.17 -4.20 0.99
N ALA A 154 -17.30 -3.74 1.52
CA ALA A 154 -17.91 -4.28 2.72
C ALA A 154 -18.17 -5.79 2.57
N ARG A 155 -18.81 -6.20 1.48
CA ARG A 155 -19.04 -7.62 1.19
C ARG A 155 -17.75 -8.43 1.14
N LYS A 156 -16.71 -7.92 0.46
CA LYS A 156 -15.42 -8.62 0.34
C LYS A 156 -14.73 -8.76 1.70
N LEU A 157 -14.75 -7.72 2.52
CA LEU A 157 -14.18 -7.76 3.86
C LEU A 157 -14.99 -8.68 4.78
N THR A 158 -16.32 -8.69 4.69
CA THR A 158 -17.17 -9.63 5.44
C THR A 158 -16.84 -11.08 5.08
N GLU A 159 -16.66 -11.39 3.79
CA GLU A 159 -16.22 -12.71 3.32
C GLU A 159 -14.84 -13.11 3.90
N MET A 160 -13.91 -12.16 4.08
CA MET A 160 -12.58 -12.40 4.65
C MET A 160 -12.62 -12.57 6.17
N LYS A 161 -13.35 -11.68 6.86
CA LYS A 161 -13.59 -11.73 8.30
C LYS A 161 -14.27 -13.03 8.72
N ALA A 162 -15.32 -13.46 8.01
CA ALA A 162 -16.03 -14.71 8.29
C ALA A 162 -15.14 -15.96 8.18
N ARG A 163 -14.05 -15.88 7.39
CA ARG A 163 -13.05 -16.96 7.28
C ARG A 163 -11.92 -16.85 8.30
N ASN A 164 -11.89 -15.77 9.08
CA ASN A 164 -10.80 -15.40 9.97
C ASN A 164 -9.45 -15.34 9.24
N LEU A 165 -9.44 -14.78 8.03
CA LEU A 165 -8.20 -14.55 7.31
C LEU A 165 -7.35 -13.51 8.04
N PRO A 166 -6.05 -13.73 8.27
CA PRO A 166 -5.16 -12.67 8.74
C PRO A 166 -5.02 -11.56 7.69
N MET A 167 -4.91 -10.29 8.11
CA MET A 167 -4.95 -9.17 7.14
C MET A 167 -4.12 -7.96 7.53
N TRP A 168 -3.35 -7.47 6.55
CA TRP A 168 -2.87 -6.08 6.47
C TRP A 168 -3.59 -5.39 5.31
N LEU A 169 -4.65 -4.63 5.60
CA LEU A 169 -5.43 -3.94 4.57
C LEU A 169 -4.84 -2.56 4.30
N VAL A 170 -4.13 -2.40 3.19
CA VAL A 170 -3.54 -1.13 2.78
C VAL A 170 -4.55 -0.29 2.01
N ILE A 171 -4.76 0.92 2.49
CA ILE A 171 -5.62 1.94 1.90
C ILE A 171 -4.79 3.22 1.73
N PHE A 172 -4.92 3.85 0.56
CA PHE A 172 -4.41 5.19 0.28
C PHE A 172 -5.61 6.15 0.19
N PRO A 173 -6.04 6.77 1.31
CA PRO A 173 -7.29 7.54 1.37
C PRO A 173 -7.34 8.73 0.40
N GLU A 174 -6.20 9.32 0.06
CA GLU A 174 -6.10 10.39 -0.96
C GLU A 174 -6.71 9.98 -2.31
N GLY A 175 -6.72 8.68 -2.60
CA GLY A 175 -7.27 8.12 -3.83
C GLY A 175 -6.46 8.45 -5.08
N THR A 176 -5.43 9.28 -5.01
CA THR A 176 -4.46 9.51 -6.08
C THR A 176 -3.16 10.01 -5.47
N ARG A 177 -2.08 10.00 -6.26
CA ARG A 177 -0.80 10.52 -5.80
C ARG A 177 -0.81 12.03 -5.77
N TYR A 178 -0.40 12.61 -4.65
CA TYR A 178 0.04 14.00 -4.55
C TYR A 178 1.25 14.22 -5.46
N ASN A 179 1.23 15.28 -6.26
CA ASN A 179 2.34 15.64 -7.13
C ASN A 179 2.39 17.16 -7.29
N VAL A 180 3.48 17.77 -6.82
CA VAL A 180 3.70 19.23 -6.89
C VAL A 180 3.68 19.78 -8.33
N ASN A 181 4.01 18.95 -9.32
CA ASN A 181 3.99 19.33 -10.74
C ASN A 181 2.59 19.21 -11.35
N ASN A 182 1.62 18.61 -10.66
CA ASN A 182 0.25 18.43 -11.12
C ASN A 182 -0.71 19.30 -10.30
N LYS A 183 -0.69 20.61 -10.58
CA LYS A 183 -1.52 21.61 -9.89
C LYS A 183 -3.01 21.27 -9.93
N ALA A 184 -3.51 20.73 -11.05
CA ALA A 184 -4.91 20.38 -11.20
C ALA A 184 -5.40 19.33 -10.17
N VAL A 185 -4.55 18.38 -9.77
CA VAL A 185 -4.90 17.39 -8.73
C VAL A 185 -4.97 18.06 -7.35
N ILE A 186 -4.03 18.96 -7.06
CA ILE A 186 -3.96 19.71 -5.81
C ILE A 186 -5.17 20.64 -5.70
N GLU A 187 -5.41 21.48 -6.71
CA GLU A 187 -6.53 22.42 -6.77
C GLU A 187 -7.87 21.71 -6.62
N LYS A 188 -8.05 20.55 -7.29
CA LYS A 188 -9.27 19.74 -7.14
C LYS A 188 -9.45 19.21 -5.72
N SER A 189 -8.35 18.84 -5.04
CA SER A 189 -8.41 18.43 -3.64
C SER A 189 -8.78 19.58 -2.73
N GLN A 190 -8.17 20.75 -2.93
CA GLN A 190 -8.41 21.95 -2.13
C GLN A 190 -9.83 22.48 -2.32
N ALA A 191 -10.33 22.50 -3.56
CA ALA A 191 -11.71 22.86 -3.86
C ALA A 191 -12.71 21.94 -3.15
N PHE A 192 -12.44 20.62 -3.14
CA PHE A 192 -13.24 19.67 -2.37
C PHE A 192 -13.18 19.94 -0.85
N ALA A 193 -12.00 20.25 -0.30
CA ALA A 193 -11.87 20.58 1.11
C ALA A 193 -12.73 21.81 1.46
N THR A 194 -12.62 22.89 0.68
CA THR A 194 -13.42 24.11 0.85
C THR A 194 -14.92 23.84 0.76
N GLU A 195 -15.36 23.06 -0.24
CA GLU A 195 -16.77 22.69 -0.43
C GLU A 195 -17.33 21.92 0.77
N GLN A 196 -16.52 21.07 1.41
CA GLN A 196 -16.92 20.27 2.56
C GLN A 196 -16.65 20.96 3.91
N GLY A 197 -16.15 22.20 3.92
CA GLY A 197 -15.79 22.91 5.16
C GLY A 197 -14.61 22.28 5.91
N LEU A 198 -13.74 21.54 5.20
CA LEU A 198 -12.56 20.88 5.76
C LEU A 198 -11.32 21.79 5.65
N PRO A 199 -10.28 21.58 6.48
CA PRO A 199 -9.00 22.25 6.33
C PRO A 199 -8.40 22.03 4.94
N VAL A 200 -7.92 23.11 4.32
CA VAL A 200 -7.24 23.06 3.02
C VAL A 200 -5.79 22.59 3.24
N LEU A 201 -5.49 21.38 2.78
CA LEU A 201 -4.19 20.73 2.94
C LEU A 201 -3.21 21.15 1.84
N THR A 202 -1.91 21.18 2.16
CA THR A 202 -0.84 21.71 1.29
C THR A 202 0.31 20.74 1.04
N GLN A 203 0.44 19.71 1.85
CA GLN A 203 1.45 18.65 1.79
C GLN A 203 0.84 17.28 1.48
N VAL A 204 -0.45 17.08 1.70
CA VAL A 204 -1.18 15.87 1.30
C VAL A 204 -2.49 16.25 0.62
N LEU A 205 -3.10 15.33 -0.13
CA LEU A 205 -4.46 15.51 -0.62
C LEU A 205 -5.46 15.20 0.50
N THR A 206 -6.61 15.87 0.43
CA THR A 206 -7.75 15.64 1.32
C THR A 206 -8.24 14.20 1.15
N PRO A 207 -8.25 13.38 2.22
CA PRO A 207 -8.59 11.98 2.12
C PRO A 207 -10.06 11.79 1.75
N ARG A 208 -10.34 10.72 1.00
CA ARG A 208 -11.68 10.21 0.74
C ARG A 208 -11.99 9.14 1.77
N THR A 209 -13.17 9.24 2.38
CA THR A 209 -13.53 8.42 3.54
C THR A 209 -14.24 7.12 3.17
N LYS A 210 -14.76 6.97 1.95
CA LYS A 210 -15.65 5.85 1.60
C LYS A 210 -15.04 4.47 1.83
N ALA A 211 -13.79 4.27 1.40
CA ALA A 211 -13.13 2.98 1.50
C ALA A 211 -12.67 2.67 2.93
N THR A 212 -12.13 3.66 3.64
CA THR A 212 -11.75 3.53 5.05
C THR A 212 -12.98 3.28 5.92
N GLU A 213 -14.07 4.01 5.68
CA GLU A 213 -15.32 3.88 6.42
C GLU A 213 -15.94 2.49 6.25
N ALA A 214 -16.08 2.01 5.01
CA ALA A 214 -16.59 0.66 4.75
C ALA A 214 -15.68 -0.42 5.37
N SER A 215 -14.37 -0.14 5.47
CA SER A 215 -13.42 -1.07 6.09
C SER A 215 -13.57 -1.08 7.61
N PHE A 216 -13.65 0.09 8.26
CA PHE A 216 -13.85 0.19 9.70
C PHE A 216 -15.20 -0.34 10.16
N GLU A 217 -16.26 -0.12 9.38
CA GLU A 217 -17.60 -0.61 9.70
C GLU A 217 -17.64 -2.15 9.75
N VAL A 218 -16.98 -2.82 8.80
CA VAL A 218 -16.97 -4.28 8.72
C VAL A 218 -15.94 -4.91 9.65
N LEU A 219 -14.75 -4.33 9.72
CA LEU A 219 -13.63 -4.82 10.50
C LEU A 219 -13.70 -4.20 11.89
N SER A 220 -14.64 -4.69 12.71
CA SER A 220 -14.79 -4.28 14.11
C SER A 220 -13.59 -4.68 14.98
N SER A 221 -13.57 -4.17 16.21
CA SER A 221 -12.48 -4.37 17.19
C SER A 221 -12.29 -5.82 17.66
N ASP A 222 -13.19 -6.73 17.32
CA ASP A 222 -13.03 -8.19 17.53
C ASP A 222 -12.09 -8.83 16.49
N TYR A 223 -11.82 -8.13 15.38
CA TYR A 223 -10.98 -8.63 14.28
C TYR A 223 -9.72 -7.79 14.08
N LEU A 224 -9.81 -6.45 14.20
CA LEU A 224 -8.66 -5.56 14.11
C LEU A 224 -7.96 -5.43 15.46
N ASP A 225 -6.63 -5.52 15.45
CA ASP A 225 -5.79 -5.13 16.57
C ASP A 225 -5.56 -3.61 16.59
N ALA A 226 -5.26 -3.03 15.41
CA ALA A 226 -4.86 -1.63 15.29
C ALA A 226 -5.06 -1.05 13.88
N VAL A 227 -4.92 0.28 13.78
CA VAL A 227 -4.71 1.01 12.54
C VAL A 227 -3.30 1.56 12.56
N TYR A 228 -2.53 1.24 11.52
CA TYR A 228 -1.20 1.79 11.30
C TYR A 228 -1.32 2.99 10.38
N ASP A 229 -1.04 4.16 10.92
CA ASP A 229 -1.03 5.42 10.22
C ASP A 229 0.40 5.78 9.82
N PHE A 230 0.72 5.62 8.53
CA PHE A 230 2.05 5.89 7.99
C PHE A 230 2.09 7.21 7.22
N THR A 231 3.05 8.07 7.55
CA THR A 231 3.40 9.24 6.74
C THR A 231 4.74 8.96 6.07
N ILE A 232 4.70 8.68 4.78
CA ILE A 232 5.89 8.45 3.96
C ILE A 232 6.33 9.78 3.37
N THR A 233 7.62 10.08 3.42
CA THR A 233 8.27 11.14 2.65
C THR A 233 9.57 10.62 2.03
N TYR A 234 10.01 11.29 0.97
CA TYR A 234 11.18 10.90 0.20
C TYR A 234 12.20 12.03 0.19
N SER A 235 13.45 11.69 0.42
CA SER A 235 14.58 12.61 0.34
C SER A 235 15.78 11.91 -0.31
N MET A 236 16.79 12.68 -0.69
CA MET A 236 18.12 12.14 -0.95
C MET A 236 18.99 12.41 0.28
N ALA A 237 19.96 11.55 0.54
CA ALA A 237 20.93 11.79 1.60
C ALA A 237 21.57 13.18 1.45
N ASN A 238 21.54 13.98 2.53
CA ASN A 238 22.08 15.34 2.62
C ASN A 238 21.36 16.44 1.80
N GLU A 239 20.10 16.24 1.41
CA GLU A 239 19.31 17.31 0.74
C GLU A 239 18.44 18.13 1.71
N ASN A 240 18.40 19.45 1.48
CA ASN A 240 17.41 20.33 2.10
C ASN A 240 16.00 19.95 1.65
N HIS A 241 15.09 19.77 2.62
CA HIS A 241 13.71 19.32 2.37
C HIS A 241 12.79 20.41 1.78
N PHE A 242 13.29 21.65 1.63
CA PHE A 242 12.54 22.79 1.13
C PHE A 242 13.25 23.49 -0.04
N PRO A 243 12.50 23.92 -1.08
CA PRO A 243 11.06 23.69 -1.28
C PRO A 243 10.76 22.21 -1.60
N ARG A 244 9.52 21.76 -1.32
CA ARG A 244 9.10 20.38 -1.59
C ARG A 244 9.27 20.02 -3.06
N ARG A 245 9.89 18.87 -3.30
CA ARG A 245 10.11 18.30 -4.64
C ARG A 245 9.08 17.22 -4.96
N PRO A 246 8.88 16.89 -6.25
CA PRO A 246 8.10 15.72 -6.63
C PRO A 246 8.69 14.47 -5.99
N ALA A 247 7.83 13.60 -5.45
CA ALA A 247 8.28 12.31 -4.99
C ALA A 247 8.84 11.50 -6.17
N PRO A 248 9.93 10.74 -5.97
CA PRO A 248 10.55 9.95 -7.02
C PRO A 248 9.57 8.92 -7.57
N THR A 249 9.61 8.70 -8.87
CA THR A 249 8.87 7.63 -9.54
C THR A 249 9.58 6.28 -9.38
N MET A 250 8.93 5.21 -9.83
CA MET A 250 9.54 3.88 -9.87
C MET A 250 10.83 3.87 -10.69
N SER A 251 10.85 4.57 -11.82
CA SER A 251 12.06 4.73 -12.61
C SER A 251 13.13 5.47 -11.81
N ASP A 252 12.81 6.60 -11.19
CA ASP A 252 13.79 7.37 -10.41
C ASP A 252 14.38 6.52 -9.29
N PHE A 253 13.54 5.73 -8.60
CA PHE A 253 13.95 4.74 -7.59
C PHE A 253 14.98 3.74 -8.12
N LEU A 254 14.77 3.22 -9.33
CA LEU A 254 15.66 2.24 -9.92
C LEU A 254 16.94 2.85 -10.53
N ILE A 255 16.95 4.14 -10.88
CA ILE A 255 18.11 4.81 -11.51
C ILE A 255 19.08 5.36 -10.47
N SER A 256 18.57 6.01 -9.41
CA SER A 256 19.44 6.70 -8.45
C SER A 256 19.71 5.85 -7.20
N LYS A 257 20.82 6.20 -6.54
CA LYS A 257 21.27 5.57 -5.29
C LYS A 257 21.17 6.54 -4.13
N GLY A 258 21.04 5.99 -2.92
CA GLY A 258 21.07 6.80 -1.70
C GLY A 258 19.79 7.61 -1.47
N GLN A 259 18.67 7.10 -1.98
CA GLN A 259 17.35 7.61 -1.63
C GLN A 259 17.02 7.20 -0.21
N GLN A 260 16.52 8.14 0.57
CA GLN A 260 16.03 7.90 1.92
C GLN A 260 14.51 8.00 1.90
N VAL A 261 13.88 6.97 2.46
CA VAL A 261 12.44 6.92 2.68
C VAL A 261 12.20 7.09 4.15
N HIS A 262 11.64 8.23 4.52
CA HIS A 262 11.28 8.51 5.89
C HIS A 262 9.83 8.08 6.10
N VAL A 263 9.60 7.24 7.11
CA VAL A 263 8.27 6.77 7.47
C VAL A 263 8.00 7.17 8.90
N TYR A 264 7.04 8.05 9.12
CA TYR A 264 6.52 8.33 10.46
C TYR A 264 5.32 7.44 10.74
N CYS A 265 5.38 6.64 11.80
CA CYS A 265 4.34 5.71 12.19
C CYS A 265 3.58 6.23 13.41
N ARG A 266 2.24 6.19 13.35
CA ARG A 266 1.36 6.20 14.52
C ARG A 266 0.56 4.91 14.56
N ARG A 267 0.48 4.27 15.73
CA ARG A 267 -0.31 3.05 15.94
C ARG A 267 -1.52 3.39 16.79
N HIS A 268 -2.71 3.29 16.21
CA HIS A 268 -3.97 3.49 16.90
C HIS A 268 -4.61 2.16 17.24
N GLU A 269 -4.89 1.88 18.51
CA GLU A 269 -5.56 0.63 18.88
C GLU A 269 -6.99 0.61 18.38
N ALA A 270 -7.47 -0.54 17.91
CA ALA A 270 -8.81 -0.64 17.33
C ALA A 270 -9.92 -0.25 18.31
N ARG A 271 -9.68 -0.41 19.62
CA ARG A 271 -10.61 -0.03 20.69
C ARG A 271 -10.75 1.48 20.89
N ASP A 272 -9.75 2.27 20.49
CA ASP A 272 -9.70 3.72 20.67
C ASP A 272 -10.27 4.48 19.45
N LEU A 273 -10.57 3.76 18.37
CA LEU A 273 -11.16 4.35 17.17
C LEU A 273 -12.64 4.72 17.40
N PRO A 274 -13.13 5.80 16.76
CA PRO A 274 -14.54 6.14 16.82
C PRO A 274 -15.46 5.01 16.33
N LYS A 275 -16.57 4.82 17.02
CA LYS A 275 -17.53 3.73 16.73
C LYS A 275 -18.65 4.14 15.79
N ASP A 276 -18.96 5.42 15.69
CA ASP A 276 -19.96 5.95 14.76
C ASP A 276 -19.31 6.42 13.45
N SER A 277 -20.14 6.51 12.40
CA SER A 277 -19.67 6.84 11.06
C SER A 277 -19.09 8.24 10.95
N GLU A 278 -19.70 9.23 11.59
CA GLU A 278 -19.25 10.62 11.52
C GLU A 278 -17.94 10.81 12.28
N GLY A 279 -17.80 10.19 13.46
CA GLY A 279 -16.56 10.16 14.22
C GLY A 279 -15.40 9.58 13.42
N ARG A 280 -15.60 8.47 12.69
CA ARG A 280 -14.55 7.86 11.85
C ARG A 280 -14.16 8.72 10.65
N LYS A 281 -15.13 9.37 10.00
CA LYS A 281 -14.86 10.32 8.90
C LYS A 281 -14.03 11.50 9.41
N SER A 282 -14.45 12.10 10.53
CA SER A 282 -13.74 13.19 11.19
C SER A 282 -12.33 12.77 11.61
N TRP A 283 -12.17 11.57 12.15
CA TRP A 283 -10.87 11.02 12.53
C TRP A 283 -9.92 10.91 11.33
N ILE A 284 -10.37 10.35 10.20
CA ILE A 284 -9.55 10.29 8.97
C ILE A 284 -9.13 11.68 8.49
N HIS A 285 -10.04 12.65 8.51
CA HIS A 285 -9.71 14.03 8.12
C HIS A 285 -8.71 14.68 9.08
N GLN A 286 -8.87 14.48 10.39
CA GLN A 286 -7.92 14.96 11.39
C GLN A 286 -6.54 14.32 11.22
N THR A 287 -6.47 12.99 11.06
CA THR A 287 -5.22 12.28 10.82
C THR A 287 -4.48 12.87 9.62
N PHE A 288 -5.16 13.14 8.51
CA PHE A 288 -4.51 13.77 7.35
C PHE A 288 -4.16 15.25 7.56
N ALA A 289 -4.90 16.00 8.37
CA ALA A 289 -4.48 17.34 8.77
C ALA A 289 -3.22 17.33 9.64
N GLU A 290 -3.02 16.28 10.44
CA GLU A 290 -1.78 16.07 11.20
C GLU A 290 -0.61 15.62 10.31
N LYS A 291 -0.86 14.87 9.24
CA LYS A 291 0.14 14.53 8.21
C LYS A 291 0.60 15.74 7.39
N ASP A 292 -0.25 16.76 7.30
CA ASP A 292 0.03 17.95 6.51
C ASP A 292 1.07 18.87 7.16
N ARG A 293 1.21 18.77 8.49
CA ARG A 293 2.14 19.53 9.32
C ARG A 293 3.54 18.91 9.28
#